data_AF-A0A2X0IAT4-F1
#
_entry.id   AF-A0A2X0IAT4-F1
#
_cell.length_a   1.000
_cell.length_b   1.000
_cell.length_c   1.000
_cell.angle_alpha   90.00
_cell.angle_beta   90.00
_cell.angle_gamma   90.00
#
_symmetry.space_group_name_H-M   'P 1'
#
loop_
_entity.id
_entity.type
_entity.pdbx_description
1 polymer ?
#
loop_
_entity_poly.entity_id
_entity_poly.type
_entity_poly.pdbx_seq_one_letter_code
_entity_poly.pdbx_strand_id
1 'polypeptide(L)'
;MTTAQRISTSHTTDKESVMTVSIAQESLKHRLAALIGEKFGLDEAELLSGATFDELEIDSLILVELGLILRKEMDIILAEGELKSSFTLDEAVDVIRAKAEQA
;
A
#
# COMPACT_ATOMS: atom_id res chain seq x y z
N MET A 1 24.30 40.88 30.80
CA MET A 1 24.08 40.46 29.39
C MET A 1 23.86 38.95 29.38
N THR A 2 22.86 38.49 28.63
CA THR A 2 22.54 37.09 28.30
C THR A 2 21.91 36.20 29.40
N THR A 3 20.58 36.32 29.48
CA THR A 3 19.57 35.25 29.39
C THR A 3 20.09 33.84 29.12
N ALA A 4 19.69 32.88 29.96
CA ALA A 4 19.40 31.52 29.52
C ALA A 4 18.00 31.15 30.00
N GLN A 5 17.16 30.86 29.01
CA GLN A 5 15.74 30.59 28.99
C GLN A 5 15.31 29.48 29.96
N ARG A 6 14.29 29.76 30.79
CA ARG A 6 13.38 28.74 31.30
C ARG A 6 12.36 28.42 30.22
N ILE A 7 12.17 27.16 29.86
CA ILE A 7 10.86 26.63 29.48
C ILE A 7 10.76 25.17 29.89
N SER A 8 9.88 24.93 30.86
CA SER A 8 9.11 23.71 30.99
C SER A 8 8.17 23.58 29.79
N THR A 9 8.01 22.35 29.29
CA THR A 9 6.69 21.80 28.96
C THR A 9 6.78 20.28 29.01
N SER A 10 6.20 19.70 30.06
CA SER A 10 5.74 18.32 30.07
C SER A 10 4.59 18.20 29.06
N HIS A 11 4.59 17.17 28.22
CA HIS A 11 3.34 16.63 27.69
C HIS A 11 3.48 15.13 27.39
N THR A 12 2.96 14.33 28.31
CA THR A 12 2.51 12.97 28.06
C THR A 12 1.33 13.02 27.09
N THR A 13 1.37 12.30 25.97
CA THR A 13 0.15 11.81 25.32
C THR A 13 0.45 10.53 24.55
N ASP A 14 0.02 9.42 25.15
CA ASP A 14 -0.59 8.26 24.51
C ASP A 14 -1.01 8.49 23.04
N LYS A 15 -0.11 8.20 22.07
CA LYS A 15 -0.43 8.27 20.63
C LYS A 15 0.47 7.41 19.74
N GLU A 16 1.08 6.35 20.27
CA GLU A 16 2.02 5.51 19.52
C GLU A 16 1.34 4.34 18.76
N SER A 17 0.05 4.08 19.00
CA SER A 17 -0.66 2.96 18.35
C SER A 17 -1.14 3.25 16.92
N VAL A 18 -1.38 4.52 16.57
CA VAL A 18 -1.92 4.91 15.24
C VAL A 18 -0.85 5.26 14.22
N MET A 19 0.41 5.47 14.63
CA MET A 19 1.46 5.95 13.71
C MET A 19 2.09 4.81 12.90
N THR A 20 2.18 3.59 13.44
CA THR A 20 2.81 2.44 12.75
C THR A 20 1.98 1.89 11.59
N VAL A 21 0.65 2.03 11.65
CA VAL A 21 -0.24 1.51 10.60
C VAL A 21 -0.23 2.38 9.34
N SER A 22 -0.17 3.71 9.47
CA SER A 22 -0.20 4.63 8.32
C SER A 22 1.06 4.55 7.46
N ILE A 23 2.25 4.43 8.08
CA ILE A 23 3.51 4.23 7.35
C ILE A 23 3.55 2.88 6.65
N ALA A 24 3.00 1.82 7.25
CA ALA A 24 2.94 0.51 6.62
C ALA A 24 1.99 0.51 5.39
N GLN A 25 0.87 1.23 5.46
CA GLN A 25 -0.07 1.38 4.34
C GLN A 25 0.52 2.18 3.17
N GLU A 26 1.10 3.35 3.45
CA GLU A 26 1.77 4.15 2.41
C GLU A 26 2.94 3.38 1.78
N SER A 27 3.73 2.69 2.60
CA SER A 27 4.86 1.88 2.12
C SER A 27 4.40 0.68 1.29
N LEU A 28 3.31 -0.01 1.67
CA LEU A 28 2.77 -1.13 0.90
C LEU A 28 2.16 -0.65 -0.41
N LYS A 29 1.44 0.48 -0.39
CA LYS A 29 0.86 1.10 -1.58
C LYS A 29 1.93 1.50 -2.60
N HIS A 30 2.96 2.23 -2.18
CA HIS A 30 4.09 2.55 -3.05
C HIS A 30 4.82 1.30 -3.53
N ARG A 31 5.05 0.31 -2.66
CA ARG A 31 5.70 -0.94 -3.06
C ARG A 31 4.88 -1.70 -4.10
N LEU A 32 3.55 -1.74 -3.94
CA LEU A 32 2.67 -2.38 -4.90
C LEU A 32 2.63 -1.60 -6.22
N ALA A 33 2.56 -0.27 -6.17
CA ALA A 33 2.59 0.57 -7.36
C ALA A 33 3.89 0.41 -8.14
N ALA A 34 5.03 0.46 -7.46
CA ALA A 34 6.34 0.21 -8.05
C ALA A 34 6.42 -1.19 -8.67
N LEU A 35 5.93 -2.22 -7.96
CA LEU A 35 5.92 -3.59 -8.47
C LEU A 35 5.04 -3.72 -9.73
N ILE A 36 3.86 -3.10 -9.75
CA ILE A 36 2.99 -3.09 -10.92
C ILE A 36 3.67 -2.33 -12.07
N GLY A 37 4.27 -1.18 -11.80
CA GLY A 37 4.98 -0.40 -12.81
C GLY A 37 6.18 -1.13 -13.41
N GLU A 38 7.00 -1.76 -12.59
CA GLU A 38 8.16 -2.55 -13.06
C GLU A 38 7.75 -3.80 -13.84
N LYS A 39 6.65 -4.46 -13.45
CA LYS A 39 6.24 -5.74 -14.05
C LYS A 39 5.36 -5.58 -15.29
N PHE A 40 4.54 -4.54 -15.33
CA PHE A 40 3.53 -4.34 -16.36
C PHE A 40 3.73 -3.05 -17.17
N GLY A 41 4.73 -2.22 -16.83
CA GLY A 41 5.06 -1.01 -17.59
C GLY A 41 4.11 0.17 -17.36
N LEU A 42 3.42 0.18 -16.22
CA LEU A 42 2.47 1.23 -15.84
C LEU A 42 3.16 2.35 -15.05
N ASP A 43 2.61 3.56 -15.15
CA ASP A 43 3.14 4.70 -14.41
C ASP A 43 2.64 4.69 -12.96
N GLU A 44 3.57 4.90 -12.02
CA GLU A 44 3.24 4.93 -10.59
C GLU A 44 2.27 6.07 -10.25
N ALA A 45 2.37 7.23 -10.92
CA ALA A 45 1.48 8.35 -10.67
C ALA A 45 0.03 8.04 -11.11
N GLU A 46 -0.15 7.32 -12.21
CA GLU A 46 -1.47 6.87 -12.68
C GLU A 46 -2.09 5.89 -11.66
N LEU A 47 -1.30 4.94 -11.15
CA LEU A 47 -1.72 4.01 -10.10
C LEU A 47 -2.09 4.71 -8.79
N LEU A 48 -1.36 5.78 -8.43
CA LEU A 48 -1.61 6.57 -7.22
C LEU A 48 -2.75 7.59 -7.38
N SER A 49 -3.20 7.87 -8.60
CA SER A 49 -4.25 8.85 -8.89
C SER A 49 -5.63 8.43 -8.39
N GLY A 50 -5.80 7.15 -8.01
CA GLY A 50 -7.07 6.60 -7.54
C GLY A 50 -7.96 6.07 -8.66
N ALA A 51 -7.44 5.95 -9.87
CA ALA A 51 -8.09 5.24 -10.97
C ALA A 51 -8.25 3.75 -10.63
N THR A 52 -9.29 3.13 -11.20
CA THR A 52 -9.47 1.69 -11.14
C THR A 52 -8.50 0.97 -12.06
N PHE A 53 -8.23 -0.29 -11.77
CA PHE A 53 -7.39 -1.14 -12.63
C PHE A 53 -7.96 -1.25 -14.06
N ASP A 54 -9.28 -1.27 -14.23
CA ASP A 54 -9.95 -1.24 -15.53
C ASP A 54 -9.59 0.03 -16.33
N GLU A 55 -9.61 1.20 -15.67
CA GLU A 55 -9.23 2.48 -16.27
C GLU A 55 -7.74 2.57 -16.62
N LEU A 56 -6.90 1.79 -15.91
CA LEU A 56 -5.45 1.71 -16.12
C LEU A 56 -5.04 0.59 -17.09
N GLU A 57 -6.00 0.01 -17.82
CA GLU A 57 -5.78 -1.11 -18.75
C GLU A 57 -5.19 -2.37 -18.07
N ILE A 58 -5.45 -2.53 -16.77
CA ILE A 58 -5.13 -3.73 -15.99
C ILE A 58 -6.30 -4.71 -16.08
N ASP A 59 -6.18 -5.65 -17.00
CA ASP A 59 -7.14 -6.73 -17.19
C ASP A 59 -7.05 -7.83 -16.12
N SER A 60 -8.08 -8.67 -16.06
CA SER A 60 -8.14 -9.85 -15.20
C SER A 60 -6.91 -10.78 -15.32
N LEU A 61 -6.32 -10.94 -16.51
CA LEU A 61 -5.11 -11.74 -16.71
C LEU A 61 -3.89 -11.13 -16.00
N ILE A 62 -3.76 -9.80 -16.06
CA ILE A 62 -2.70 -9.06 -15.36
C ILE A 62 -2.88 -9.22 -13.85
N LEU A 63 -4.11 -9.15 -13.34
CA LEU A 63 -4.40 -9.35 -11.92
C LEU A 63 -4.08 -10.77 -11.43
N VAL A 64 -4.32 -11.79 -12.25
CA VAL A 64 -3.91 -13.17 -11.95
C VAL A 64 -2.38 -13.25 -11.86
N GLU A 65 -1.66 -12.64 -12.80
CA GLU A 65 -0.20 -12.62 -12.77
C GLU A 65 0.35 -11.85 -11.56
N LEU A 66 -0.25 -10.71 -11.22
CA LEU A 66 0.07 -9.95 -10.01
C LEU A 66 -0.07 -10.81 -8.75
N GLY A 67 -1.15 -11.61 -8.63
CA GLY A 67 -1.33 -12.54 -7.52
C GLY A 67 -0.21 -13.60 -7.42
N LEU A 68 0.30 -14.08 -8.56
CA LEU A 68 1.44 -15.01 -8.59
C LEU A 68 2.74 -14.33 -8.17
N ILE A 69 2.95 -13.08 -8.59
CA ILE A 69 4.13 -12.29 -8.20
C ILE A 69 4.10 -12.00 -6.71
N LEU A 70 2.96 -11.59 -6.15
CA LEU A 70 2.78 -11.34 -4.71
C LEU A 70 3.08 -12.58 -3.88
N ARG A 71 2.65 -13.77 -4.33
CA ARG A 71 3.02 -15.04 -3.69
C ARG A 71 4.52 -15.26 -3.70
N LYS A 72 5.19 -15.00 -4.82
CA LYS A 72 6.63 -15.28 -4.97
C LYS A 72 7.51 -14.27 -4.22
N GLU A 73 7.17 -12.99 -4.29
CA GLU A 73 8.00 -11.89 -3.79
C GLU A 73 7.67 -11.49 -2.34
N MET A 74 6.45 -11.78 -1.89
CA MET A 74 5.93 -11.32 -0.59
C MET A 74 5.31 -12.44 0.25
N ASP A 75 5.30 -13.69 -0.24
CA ASP A 75 4.63 -14.84 0.39
C ASP A 75 3.11 -14.65 0.60
N ILE A 76 2.49 -13.72 -0.14
CA ILE A 76 1.06 -13.41 -0.03
C ILE A 76 0.26 -14.24 -1.03
N ILE A 77 -0.62 -15.09 -0.52
CA ILE A 77 -1.48 -15.94 -1.34
C ILE A 77 -2.85 -15.29 -1.52
N LEU A 78 -3.15 -14.86 -2.74
CA LEU A 78 -4.48 -14.40 -3.14
C LEU A 78 -5.22 -15.53 -3.87
N ALA A 79 -6.51 -15.67 -3.59
CA ALA A 79 -7.40 -16.52 -4.37
C ALA A 79 -7.89 -15.81 -5.64
N GLU A 80 -8.33 -16.59 -6.63
CA GLU A 80 -8.90 -16.04 -7.86
C GLU A 80 -10.12 -15.18 -7.56
N GLY A 81 -10.17 -13.98 -8.17
CA GLY A 81 -11.25 -13.02 -7.98
C GLY A 81 -11.17 -12.19 -6.69
N GLU A 82 -10.13 -12.35 -5.86
CA GLU A 82 -9.88 -11.43 -4.74
C GLU A 82 -9.40 -10.06 -5.20
N LEU A 83 -8.64 -9.99 -6.30
CA LEU A 83 -8.40 -8.75 -7.02
C LEU A 83 -9.35 -8.66 -8.22
N LYS A 84 -9.91 -7.47 -8.46
CA LYS A 84 -10.87 -7.20 -9.52
C LYS A 84 -10.44 -5.95 -10.28
N SER A 85 -10.71 -5.89 -11.59
CA SER A 85 -10.38 -4.72 -12.40
C SER A 85 -11.14 -3.46 -11.93
N SER A 86 -12.30 -3.64 -11.29
CA SER A 86 -13.04 -2.53 -10.67
C SER A 86 -12.40 -1.95 -9.41
N PHE A 87 -11.28 -2.49 -8.91
CA PHE A 87 -10.61 -1.99 -7.72
C PHE A 87 -9.62 -0.89 -8.07
N THR A 88 -9.43 0.05 -7.14
CA THR A 88 -8.31 0.97 -7.17
C THR A 88 -7.09 0.34 -6.51
N LEU A 89 -5.93 0.98 -6.64
CA LEU A 89 -4.72 0.55 -5.93
C LEU A 89 -4.94 0.48 -4.41
N ASP A 90 -5.71 1.41 -3.84
CA ASP A 90 -5.96 1.47 -2.40
C ASP A 90 -6.76 0.26 -1.91
N GLU A 91 -7.83 -0.09 -2.63
CA GLU A 91 -8.66 -1.27 -2.34
C GLU A 91 -7.84 -2.57 -2.46
N ALA A 92 -6.95 -2.65 -3.45
CA ALA A 92 -6.07 -3.80 -3.61
C ALA A 92 -5.07 -3.92 -2.44
N VAL A 93 -4.52 -2.80 -1.97
CA VAL A 93 -3.63 -2.75 -0.80
C VAL A 93 -4.34 -3.26 0.45
N ASP A 94 -5.62 -2.90 0.65
CA ASP A 94 -6.41 -3.38 1.78
C ASP A 94 -6.56 -4.92 1.74
N VAL A 95 -6.94 -5.47 0.59
CA VAL A 95 -7.05 -6.93 0.40
C VAL A 95 -5.72 -7.63 0.65
N ILE A 96 -4.63 -7.13 0.09
CA ILE A 96 -3.29 -7.72 0.22
C ILE A 96 -2.82 -7.66 1.68
N ARG A 97 -3.07 -6.56 2.37
CA ARG A 97 -2.71 -6.39 3.77
C ARG A 97 -3.48 -7.35 4.66
N ALA A 98 -4.79 -7.47 4.46
CA ALA A 98 -5.62 -8.42 5.20
C ALA A 98 -5.13 -9.87 5.04
N LYS A 99 -4.47 -10.19 3.93
CA LYS A 99 -3.85 -11.50 3.69
C LYS A 99 -2.49 -11.63 4.34
N ALA A 100 -1.67 -10.59 4.30
CA ALA A 100 -0.39 -10.54 4.98
C ALA A 100 -0.53 -10.67 6.52
N GLU A 101 -1.63 -10.17 7.09
CA GLU A 101 -1.92 -10.31 8.53
C GLU A 101 -2.44 -11.71 8.91
N GLN A 102 -2.85 -12.52 7.94
CA GLN A 102 -3.35 -13.89 8.13
C GLN A 102 -2.32 -14.99 7.79
N ALA A 103 -1.16 -14.61 7.20
CA ALA A 103 -0.06 -15.49 6.85
C ALA A 103 0.94 -15.63 8.01
#